data_AF-A0A941VVQ0-F1
#
_entry.id   AF-A0A941VVQ0-F1
#
_cell.length_a   1.000
_cell.length_b   1.000
_cell.length_c   1.000
_cell.angle_alpha   90.00
_cell.angle_beta   90.00
_cell.angle_gamma   90.00
#
_symmetry.space_group_name_H-M   'P 1'
#
loop_
_entity.id
_entity.type
_entity.pdbx_description
1 polymer ?
#
loop_
_entity_poly.entity_id
_entity_poly.type
_entity_poly.pdbx_seq_one_letter_code
_entity_poly.pdbx_strand_id
1 'polypeptide(L)'
;MAIHGPLRELGIHDVFQLLDLSRKTGVLRVRSELRQNEGTIWFDAGAVVAAAIRSNPHRIGDILLRAGKIRPEDLVRARETQREGDRRRMGEILVQIGALNQRELETQVRAQVEEVVFTVLGWSEGHFTFEEGQPAAFPREAAIRISTESLLMEGARRIDEWSRIQGRVPHLGMVPRLAAPTTEEAGSLQLTPFEWRVLAACDGVLDVRGIASSLAGSDFDVARTLFGLDAAGIILLQDPATLTAAAAPRQDATALLAQAESYLRRGDPAAARTVADSVVAGFPDDPRGHLVVGRSHLAERRYAEAEPALHQAVRLQPDLAVALRLQAEARVGLARFDEALQSLEQWLSLPGRPVDEDRHLAAITRLHEAVRVVAETLKVAP
;
A
#
# COMPACT_ATOMS: atom_id res chain seq x y z
N MET A 1 41.74 19.73 -17.25
CA MET A 1 42.01 18.26 -17.28
C MET A 1 40.69 17.53 -17.12
N ALA A 2 40.54 16.33 -17.69
CA ALA A 2 39.33 15.53 -17.51
C ALA A 2 39.51 14.55 -16.34
N ILE A 3 38.70 14.67 -15.28
CA ILE A 3 38.70 13.73 -14.15
C ILE A 3 37.64 12.69 -14.42
N HIS A 4 37.97 11.40 -14.35
CA HIS A 4 37.00 10.34 -14.62
C HIS A 4 37.32 9.13 -13.74
N GLY A 5 36.30 8.36 -13.39
CA GLY A 5 36.48 7.13 -12.63
C GLY A 5 35.17 6.46 -12.28
N PRO A 6 35.23 5.24 -11.71
CA PRO A 6 34.06 4.55 -11.20
C PRO A 6 33.60 5.17 -9.86
N LEU A 7 32.28 5.23 -9.65
CA LEU A 7 31.68 5.74 -8.41
C LEU A 7 31.97 4.89 -7.17
N ARG A 8 32.47 3.67 -7.36
CA ARG A 8 32.87 2.77 -6.26
C ARG A 8 34.22 3.13 -5.65
N GLU A 9 35.09 3.82 -6.39
CA GLU A 9 36.42 4.23 -5.92
C GLU A 9 36.39 5.62 -5.29
N LEU A 10 35.66 6.54 -5.91
CA LEU A 10 35.42 7.89 -5.40
C LEU A 10 33.92 8.15 -5.43
N GLY A 11 33.32 8.29 -4.25
CA GLY A 11 31.89 8.50 -4.13
C GLY A 11 31.49 9.82 -4.80
N ILE A 12 30.26 9.88 -5.32
CA ILE A 12 29.79 11.09 -6.00
C ILE A 12 29.80 12.33 -5.09
N HIS A 13 29.61 12.14 -3.78
CA HIS A 13 29.74 13.18 -2.77
C HIS A 13 31.16 13.79 -2.75
N ASP A 14 32.19 12.94 -2.78
CA ASP A 14 33.60 13.37 -2.76
C ASP A 14 33.95 14.12 -4.05
N VAL A 15 33.40 13.69 -5.19
CA VAL A 15 33.56 14.39 -6.48
C VAL A 15 33.00 15.81 -6.37
N PHE A 16 31.79 15.98 -5.84
CA PHE A 16 31.19 17.29 -5.64
C PHE A 16 32.03 18.18 -4.71
N GLN A 17 32.50 17.62 -3.60
CA GLN A 17 33.33 18.35 -2.64
C GLN A 17 34.66 18.78 -3.27
N LEU A 18 35.30 17.92 -4.05
CA LEU A 18 36.54 18.24 -4.77
C LEU A 18 36.33 19.38 -5.77
N LEU A 19 35.24 19.34 -6.54
CA LEU A 19 34.91 20.37 -7.53
C LEU A 19 34.61 21.72 -6.87
N ASP A 20 33.96 21.71 -5.71
CA ASP A 20 33.67 22.92 -4.93
C ASP A 20 34.95 23.53 -4.32
N LEU A 21 35.74 22.73 -3.59
CA LEU A 21 37.01 23.16 -2.98
C LEU A 21 37.99 23.69 -4.01
N SER A 22 38.06 23.04 -5.18
CA SER A 22 38.92 23.43 -6.28
C SER A 22 38.33 24.53 -7.16
N ARG A 23 37.13 25.03 -6.82
CA ARG A 23 36.37 26.08 -7.55
C ARG A 23 36.32 25.83 -9.05
N LYS A 24 36.08 24.59 -9.45
CA LYS A 24 36.11 24.17 -10.86
C LYS A 24 34.87 24.68 -11.61
N THR A 25 35.07 24.98 -12.89
CA THR A 25 34.02 25.27 -13.86
C THR A 25 34.08 24.21 -14.95
N GLY A 26 32.94 23.58 -15.25
CA GLY A 26 32.90 22.45 -16.17
C GLY A 26 31.61 21.67 -16.13
N VAL A 27 31.63 20.51 -16.78
CA VAL A 27 30.48 19.61 -16.88
C VAL A 27 30.83 18.27 -16.28
N LEU A 28 30.07 17.86 -15.26
CA LEU A 28 30.11 16.53 -14.68
C LEU A 28 29.03 15.67 -15.34
N ARG A 29 29.43 14.57 -15.97
CA ARG A 29 28.55 13.52 -16.46
C ARG A 29 28.68 12.31 -15.55
N VAL A 30 27.55 11.71 -15.19
CA VAL A 30 27.48 10.50 -14.39
C VAL A 30 26.59 9.52 -15.12
N ARG A 31 27.10 8.32 -15.42
CA ARG A 31 26.37 7.27 -16.13
C ARG A 31 26.20 6.06 -15.23
N SER A 32 24.97 5.58 -15.09
CA SER A 32 24.61 4.35 -14.40
C SER A 32 24.11 3.35 -15.44
N GLU A 33 24.78 2.20 -15.54
CA GLU A 33 24.36 1.12 -16.45
C GLU A 33 23.15 0.37 -15.89
N LEU A 34 23.10 0.14 -14.58
CA LEU A 34 21.99 -0.55 -13.91
C LEU A 34 20.68 0.21 -14.07
N ARG A 35 20.72 1.54 -13.95
CA ARG A 35 19.53 2.40 -14.09
C ARG A 35 19.26 2.80 -15.54
N GLN A 36 20.12 2.39 -16.49
CA GLN A 36 20.11 2.80 -17.90
C GLN A 36 19.96 4.32 -18.07
N ASN A 37 20.68 5.09 -17.25
CA ASN A 37 20.45 6.53 -17.09
C ASN A 37 21.77 7.32 -17.05
N GLU A 38 21.68 8.62 -17.35
CA GLU A 38 22.83 9.53 -17.32
C GLU A 38 22.41 10.90 -16.78
N GLY A 39 23.10 11.37 -15.74
CA GLY A 39 23.00 12.73 -15.23
C GLY A 39 24.10 13.63 -15.78
N THR A 40 23.77 14.87 -16.14
CA THR A 40 24.71 15.92 -16.53
C THR A 40 24.52 17.12 -15.60
N ILE A 41 25.60 17.60 -15.00
CA ILE A 41 25.58 18.65 -13.98
C ILE A 41 26.64 19.68 -14.35
N TRP A 42 26.23 20.95 -14.39
CA TRP A 42 27.10 22.05 -14.76
C TRP A 42 27.56 22.77 -13.51
N PHE A 43 28.86 23.00 -13.45
CA PHE A 43 29.53 23.71 -12.37
C PHE A 43 30.11 25.03 -12.88
N ASP A 44 30.01 26.06 -12.06
CA ASP A 44 30.70 27.34 -12.27
C ASP A 44 31.31 27.84 -10.95
N ALA A 45 32.64 27.94 -10.91
CA ALA A 45 33.41 28.30 -9.72
C ALA A 45 32.99 27.49 -8.48
N GLY A 46 32.84 26.17 -8.63
CA GLY A 46 32.45 25.24 -7.57
C GLY A 46 30.94 25.16 -7.28
N ALA A 47 30.14 26.10 -7.78
CA ALA A 47 28.68 26.10 -7.58
C ALA A 47 27.95 25.37 -8.71
N VAL A 48 26.84 24.69 -8.39
CA VAL A 48 25.96 24.08 -9.41
C VAL A 48 25.07 25.16 -10.02
N VAL A 49 25.03 25.20 -11.35
CA VAL A 49 24.31 26.22 -12.13
C VAL A 49 23.21 25.63 -13.01
N ALA A 50 23.32 24.36 -13.37
CA ALA A 50 22.29 23.61 -14.09
C ALA A 50 22.49 22.11 -13.85
N ALA A 51 21.43 21.33 -14.04
CA ALA A 51 21.48 19.88 -14.05
C ALA A 51 20.39 19.31 -14.95
N ALA A 52 20.67 18.18 -15.58
CA ALA A 52 19.75 17.46 -16.45
C ALA A 52 19.97 15.95 -16.32
N ILE A 53 18.93 15.15 -16.55
CA ILE A 53 19.02 13.69 -16.53
C ILE A 53 18.34 13.10 -17.77
N ARG A 54 18.93 12.05 -18.33
CA ARG A 54 18.50 11.45 -19.60
C ARG A 54 17.10 10.85 -19.50
N SER A 55 16.79 10.13 -18.42
CA SER A 55 15.48 9.51 -18.21
C SER A 55 14.37 10.53 -18.02
N ASN A 56 14.72 11.72 -17.52
CA ASN A 56 13.77 12.75 -17.17
C ASN A 56 14.20 14.12 -17.70
N PRO A 57 14.14 14.34 -19.02
CA PRO A 57 14.46 15.62 -19.62
C PRO A 57 13.31 16.61 -19.44
N HIS A 58 12.51 16.51 -18.36
CA HIS A 58 11.29 17.31 -18.14
C HIS A 58 11.55 18.76 -18.55
N ARG A 59 10.86 19.16 -19.62
CA ARG A 59 10.97 20.51 -20.13
C ARG A 59 10.33 21.40 -19.08
N ILE A 60 11.02 22.48 -18.69
CA ILE A 60 10.55 23.42 -17.67
C ILE A 60 9.06 23.79 -17.84
N GLY A 61 8.59 23.90 -19.09
CA GLY A 61 7.18 24.16 -19.41
C GLY A 61 6.18 23.09 -18.92
N ASP A 62 6.52 21.80 -19.00
CA ASP A 62 5.62 20.72 -18.55
C ASP A 62 5.59 20.63 -17.01
N ILE A 63 6.69 21.03 -16.35
CA ILE A 63 6.74 21.15 -14.88
C ILE A 63 5.88 22.33 -14.44
N LEU A 64 6.08 23.50 -15.05
CA LEU A 64 5.32 24.71 -14.74
C LEU A 64 3.81 24.51 -14.95
N LEU A 65 3.41 23.77 -15.99
CA LEU A 65 2.01 23.46 -16.26
C LEU A 65 1.43 22.52 -15.21
N ARG A 66 2.16 21.44 -14.85
CA ARG A 66 1.76 20.52 -13.78
C ARG A 66 1.70 21.17 -12.40
N ALA A 67 2.60 22.11 -12.13
CA ALA A 67 2.62 22.91 -10.90
C ALA A 67 1.52 23.99 -10.89
N GLY A 68 0.74 24.14 -11.96
CA GLY A 68 -0.31 25.16 -12.09
C GLY A 68 0.22 26.60 -12.15
N LYS A 69 1.51 26.77 -12.44
CA LYS A 69 2.18 28.08 -12.52
C LYS A 69 1.94 28.80 -13.83
N ILE A 70 1.68 28.05 -14.89
CA ILE A 70 1.32 28.57 -16.21
C ILE A 70 0.07 27.85 -16.72
N ARG A 71 -0.69 28.50 -17.58
CA ARG A 71 -1.83 27.86 -18.25
C ARG A 71 -1.36 27.09 -19.49
N PRO A 72 -2.12 26.09 -19.96
CA PRO A 72 -1.82 25.41 -21.22
C PRO A 72 -1.69 26.37 -22.40
N GLU A 73 -2.51 27.42 -22.42
CA GLU A 73 -2.49 28.48 -23.43
C GLU A 73 -1.15 29.24 -23.46
N ASP A 74 -0.59 29.54 -22.29
CA ASP A 74 0.69 30.25 -22.17
C ASP A 74 1.84 29.43 -22.73
N LEU A 75 1.81 28.11 -22.49
CA LEU A 75 2.82 27.18 -23.02
C LEU A 75 2.73 27.04 -24.55
N VAL A 76 1.53 27.04 -25.11
CA VAL A 76 1.33 27.03 -26.57
C VAL A 76 1.88 28.31 -27.19
N ARG A 77 1.51 29.48 -26.64
CA ARG A 77 2.02 30.79 -27.10
C ARG A 77 3.55 30.86 -27.04
N ALA A 78 4.15 30.41 -25.94
CA ALA A 78 5.61 30.40 -25.81
C ALA A 78 6.29 29.47 -26.83
N ARG A 79 5.68 28.33 -27.16
CA ARG A 79 6.16 27.42 -28.22
C ARG A 79 6.03 28.03 -29.61
N GLU A 80 4.96 28.77 -29.89
CA GLU A 80 4.78 29.49 -31.15
C GLU A 80 5.87 30.56 -31.34
N THR A 81 6.14 31.37 -30.31
CA THR A 81 7.24 32.35 -30.33
C THR A 81 8.60 31.71 -30.65
N GLN A 82 8.87 30.52 -30.10
CA GLN A 82 10.09 29.76 -30.40
C GLN A 82 10.14 29.26 -31.85
N ARG A 83 9.00 28.88 -32.44
CA ARG A 83 8.91 28.43 -33.83
C ARG A 83 9.04 29.58 -34.82
N GLU A 84 8.66 30.79 -34.42
CA GLU A 84 8.81 32.03 -35.18
C GLU A 84 10.25 32.56 -35.23
N GLY A 85 11.21 31.82 -34.65
CA GLY A 85 12.65 32.10 -34.75
C GLY A 85 13.27 32.73 -33.51
N ASP A 86 12.52 32.85 -32.42
CA ASP A 86 13.08 33.27 -31.14
C ASP A 86 14.03 32.21 -30.56
N ARG A 87 15.26 32.61 -30.27
CA ARG A 87 16.32 31.75 -29.73
C ARG A 87 16.31 31.66 -28.22
N ARG A 88 15.47 32.45 -27.54
CA ARG A 88 15.33 32.44 -26.08
C ARG A 88 14.79 31.12 -25.56
N ARG A 89 15.13 30.83 -24.30
CA ARG A 89 14.67 29.59 -23.66
C ARG A 89 13.21 29.72 -23.23
N MET A 90 12.55 28.57 -23.03
CA MET A 90 11.11 28.51 -22.72
C MET A 90 10.76 29.35 -21.49
N GLY A 91 11.55 29.27 -20.42
CA GLY A 91 11.34 30.05 -19.20
C GLY A 91 11.41 31.56 -19.44
N GLU A 92 12.38 32.04 -20.22
CA GLU A 92 12.54 33.47 -20.54
C GLU A 92 11.34 34.00 -21.34
N ILE A 93 10.84 33.20 -22.29
CA ILE A 93 9.66 33.55 -23.08
C ILE A 93 8.42 33.62 -22.20
N LEU A 94 8.23 32.64 -21.31
CA LEU A 94 7.13 32.61 -20.34
C LEU A 94 7.14 33.84 -19.40
N VAL A 95 8.33 34.31 -19.00
CA VAL A 95 8.47 35.54 -18.22
C VAL A 95 8.11 36.77 -19.05
N GLN A 96 8.58 36.85 -20.29
CA GLN A 96 8.30 37.99 -21.15
C GLN A 96 6.81 38.14 -21.48
N ILE A 97 6.11 37.04 -21.75
CA ILE A 97 4.66 37.08 -22.05
C ILE A 97 3.80 37.33 -20.80
N GLY A 98 4.43 37.48 -19.63
CA GLY A 98 3.77 37.76 -18.35
C GLY A 98 3.10 36.55 -17.69
N ALA A 99 3.34 35.34 -18.20
CA ALA A 99 2.75 34.12 -17.64
C ALA A 99 3.42 33.66 -16.34
N LEU A 100 4.67 34.09 -16.11
CA LEU A 100 5.47 33.76 -14.93
C LEU A 100 6.32 34.97 -14.53
N ASN A 101 6.61 35.15 -13.24
CA ASN A 101 7.60 36.15 -12.84
C ASN A 101 9.02 35.54 -12.71
N GLN A 102 10.05 36.40 -12.72
CA GLN A 102 11.45 35.97 -12.68
C GLN A 102 11.79 35.15 -11.41
N ARG A 103 11.22 35.52 -10.25
CA ARG A 103 11.47 34.81 -8.98
C ARG A 103 10.85 33.42 -8.96
N GLU A 104 9.67 33.28 -9.56
CA GLU A 104 8.99 31.99 -9.70
C GLU A 104 9.78 31.08 -10.64
N LEU A 105 10.27 31.62 -11.78
CA LEU A 105 11.14 30.87 -12.67
C LEU A 105 12.39 30.37 -11.94
N GLU A 106 13.10 31.25 -11.23
CA GLU A 106 14.29 30.90 -10.45
C GLU A 106 14.00 29.83 -9.39
N THR A 107 12.85 29.91 -8.73
CA THR A 107 12.43 28.92 -7.72
C THR A 107 12.19 27.55 -8.35
N GLN A 108 11.54 27.50 -9.52
CA GLN A 108 11.23 26.24 -10.20
C GLN A 108 12.47 25.61 -10.85
N VAL A 109 13.33 26.42 -11.49
CA VAL A 109 14.61 25.93 -12.03
C VAL A 109 15.50 25.41 -10.91
N ARG A 110 15.56 26.10 -9.76
CA ARG A 110 16.28 25.61 -8.56
C ARG A 110 15.79 24.24 -8.13
N ALA A 111 14.48 24.08 -7.96
CA ALA A 111 13.89 22.81 -7.52
C ALA A 111 14.21 21.67 -8.51
N GLN A 112 14.16 21.93 -9.81
CA GLN A 112 14.53 20.97 -10.84
C GLN A 112 16.00 20.56 -10.76
N VAL A 113 16.91 21.53 -10.59
CA VAL A 113 18.35 21.23 -10.46
C VAL A 113 18.61 20.40 -9.20
N GLU A 114 18.00 20.77 -8.08
CA GLU A 114 18.08 20.02 -6.82
C GLU A 114 17.60 18.57 -6.99
N GLU A 115 16.44 18.33 -7.62
CA GLU A 115 15.92 16.99 -7.89
C GLU A 115 16.90 16.11 -8.67
N VAL A 116 17.50 16.65 -9.74
CA VAL A 116 18.48 15.92 -10.55
C VAL A 116 19.74 15.63 -9.73
N VAL A 117 20.25 16.63 -9.00
CA VAL A 117 21.43 16.46 -8.16
C VAL A 117 21.19 15.38 -7.11
N PHE A 118 20.07 15.42 -6.38
CA PHE A 118 19.75 14.41 -5.37
C PHE A 118 19.59 13.01 -5.97
N THR A 119 19.00 12.93 -7.17
CA THR A 119 18.90 11.65 -7.89
C THR A 119 20.29 11.07 -8.15
N VAL A 120 21.23 11.88 -8.63
CA VAL A 120 22.61 11.47 -8.94
C VAL A 120 23.42 11.19 -7.66
N LEU A 121 23.23 11.96 -6.59
CA LEU A 121 23.86 11.71 -5.30
C LEU A 121 23.46 10.34 -4.71
N GLY A 122 22.26 9.86 -5.00
CA GLY A 122 21.80 8.53 -4.60
C GLY A 122 22.36 7.37 -5.44
N TRP A 123 23.33 7.60 -6.34
CA TRP A 123 23.94 6.55 -7.16
C TRP A 123 25.20 6.03 -6.47
N SER A 124 25.17 4.77 -6.04
CA SER A 124 26.32 4.06 -5.45
C SER A 124 27.17 3.31 -6.48
N GLU A 125 26.77 3.35 -7.74
CA GLU A 125 27.49 2.76 -8.87
C GLU A 125 27.44 3.68 -10.08
N GLY A 126 28.34 3.41 -11.01
CA GLY A 126 28.39 4.07 -12.30
C GLY A 126 29.79 4.57 -12.60
N HIS A 127 29.90 5.33 -13.68
CA HIS A 127 31.12 6.00 -14.08
C HIS A 127 30.84 7.50 -14.19
N PHE A 128 31.71 8.33 -13.60
CA PHE A 128 31.65 9.77 -13.76
C PHE A 128 32.77 10.28 -14.68
N THR A 129 32.54 11.42 -15.32
CA THR A 129 33.52 12.15 -16.13
C THR A 129 33.27 13.64 -15.97
N PHE A 130 34.29 14.38 -15.58
CA PHE A 130 34.27 15.83 -15.48
C PHE A 130 35.14 16.44 -16.58
N GLU A 131 34.53 17.27 -17.41
CA GLU A 131 35.21 18.06 -18.44
C GLU A 131 35.33 19.51 -17.99
N GLU A 132 36.56 19.96 -17.74
CA GLU A 132 36.86 21.33 -17.32
C GLU A 132 36.79 22.29 -18.52
N GLY A 133 36.06 23.39 -18.35
CA GLY A 133 35.89 24.42 -19.38
C GLY A 133 34.50 25.05 -19.35
N GLN A 134 34.31 26.13 -20.11
CA GLN A 134 32.99 26.70 -20.35
C GLN A 134 32.36 25.95 -21.54
N PRO A 135 31.32 25.12 -21.34
CA PRO A 135 30.64 24.51 -22.46
C PRO A 135 29.98 25.59 -23.33
N ALA A 136 30.11 25.46 -24.66
CA ALA A 136 29.53 26.39 -25.62
C ALA A 136 27.98 26.49 -25.53
N ALA A 137 27.34 25.48 -24.93
CA ALA A 137 25.90 25.41 -24.69
C ALA A 137 25.63 25.44 -23.18
N PHE A 138 25.58 26.63 -22.60
CA PHE A 138 25.18 26.84 -21.21
C PHE A 138 23.65 27.03 -21.17
N PRO A 139 22.86 26.11 -20.59
CA PRO A 139 21.44 26.34 -20.38
C PRO A 139 21.26 27.28 -19.17
N ARG A 140 21.37 28.61 -19.39
CA ARG A 140 20.97 29.62 -18.40
C ARG A 140 19.46 29.84 -18.52
N GLU A 141 18.66 28.87 -18.09
CA GLU A 141 17.21 29.09 -18.00
C GLU A 141 16.88 30.13 -16.92
N ALA A 142 17.74 30.23 -15.90
CA ALA A 142 17.76 31.28 -14.90
C ALA A 142 19.21 31.50 -14.40
N ALA A 143 19.50 32.69 -13.84
CA ALA A 143 20.80 33.00 -13.25
C ALA A 143 20.98 32.38 -11.84
N ILE A 144 20.71 31.08 -11.72
CA ILE A 144 20.80 30.38 -10.44
C ILE A 144 22.24 29.94 -10.17
N ARG A 145 22.64 30.07 -8.90
CA ARG A 145 23.86 29.47 -8.35
C ARG A 145 23.48 28.76 -7.07
N ILE A 146 23.70 27.46 -7.03
CA ILE A 146 23.39 26.62 -5.88
C ILE A 146 24.71 26.18 -5.26
N SER A 147 24.85 26.38 -3.96
CA SER A 147 26.03 25.93 -3.22
C SER A 147 26.09 24.40 -3.23
N THR A 148 27.24 23.86 -3.58
CA THR A 148 27.51 22.42 -3.53
C THR A 148 27.43 21.91 -2.09
N GLU A 149 27.95 22.66 -1.12
CA GLU A 149 27.82 22.35 0.31
C GLU A 149 26.35 22.23 0.74
N SER A 150 25.49 23.18 0.34
CA SER A 150 24.06 23.13 0.67
C SER A 150 23.37 21.91 0.05
N LEU A 151 23.73 21.55 -1.19
CA LEU A 151 23.24 20.34 -1.85
C LEU A 151 23.71 19.07 -1.15
N LEU A 152 24.97 19.01 -0.71
CA LEU A 152 25.52 17.87 0.00
C LEU A 152 24.88 17.71 1.39
N MET A 153 24.70 18.81 2.13
CA MET A 153 24.04 18.80 3.44
C MET A 153 22.57 18.42 3.34
N GLU A 154 21.84 18.97 2.37
CA GLU A 154 20.46 18.58 2.14
C GLU A 154 20.35 17.13 1.64
N GLY A 155 21.29 16.68 0.81
CA GLY A 155 21.38 15.28 0.37
C GLY A 155 21.60 14.31 1.55
N ALA A 156 22.54 14.62 2.45
CA ALA A 156 22.77 13.84 3.66
C ALA A 156 21.54 13.82 4.57
N ARG A 157 20.92 15.00 4.80
CA ARG A 157 19.66 15.11 5.56
C ARG A 157 18.57 14.24 4.98
N ARG A 158 18.41 14.22 3.65
CA ARG A 158 17.42 13.39 2.95
C ARG A 158 17.72 11.90 3.07
N ILE A 159 18.98 11.48 3.01
CA ILE A 159 19.36 10.07 3.22
C ILE A 159 19.01 9.61 4.64
N ASP A 160 19.35 10.43 5.64
CA ASP A 160 19.03 10.15 7.05
C ASP A 160 17.51 10.13 7.30
N GLU A 161 16.79 11.10 6.71
CA GLU A 161 15.34 11.18 6.78
C GLU A 161 14.68 10.01 6.05
N TRP A 162 15.22 9.60 4.90
CA TRP A 162 14.76 8.42 4.17
C TRP A 162 14.89 7.14 4.99
N SER A 163 16.01 6.96 5.70
CA SER A 163 16.23 5.82 6.60
C SER A 163 15.15 5.74 7.69
N ARG A 164 14.71 6.90 8.22
CA ARG A 164 13.59 6.96 9.17
C ARG A 164 12.25 6.66 8.51
N ILE A 165 12.01 7.23 7.32
CA ILE A 165 10.79 7.01 6.54
C ILE A 165 10.63 5.53 6.20
N GLN A 166 11.71 4.82 5.87
CA GLN A 166 11.71 3.39 5.55
C GLN A 166 11.14 2.50 6.65
N GLY A 167 11.15 2.95 7.92
CA GLY A 167 10.52 2.23 9.02
C GLY A 167 9.00 2.09 8.88
N ARG A 168 8.33 3.03 8.21
CA ARG A 168 6.86 3.00 7.96
C ARG A 168 6.48 2.95 6.48
N VAL A 169 7.37 3.39 5.59
CA VAL A 169 7.24 3.31 4.12
C VAL A 169 8.39 2.46 3.58
N PRO A 170 8.36 1.13 3.71
CA PRO A 170 9.48 0.26 3.32
C PRO A 170 9.82 0.35 1.83
N HIS A 171 8.80 0.56 1.00
CA HIS A 171 8.93 0.73 -0.45
C HIS A 171 7.84 1.65 -1.00
N LEU A 172 8.03 2.15 -2.22
CA LEU A 172 7.10 3.10 -2.84
C LEU A 172 5.80 2.47 -3.37
N GLY A 173 5.68 1.14 -3.31
CA GLY A 173 4.44 0.44 -3.59
C GLY A 173 3.43 0.46 -2.43
N MET A 174 3.73 1.13 -1.30
CA MET A 174 2.78 1.21 -0.18
C MET A 174 1.53 2.01 -0.58
N VAL A 175 0.36 1.54 -0.16
CA VAL A 175 -0.94 2.15 -0.44
C VAL A 175 -1.46 2.83 0.83
N PRO A 176 -1.54 4.16 0.88
CA PRO A 176 -2.10 4.88 2.01
C PRO A 176 -3.63 4.91 1.97
N ARG A 177 -4.25 4.74 3.14
CA ARG A 177 -5.70 4.84 3.34
C ARG A 177 -6.01 5.71 4.56
N LEU A 178 -7.09 6.49 4.51
CA LEU A 178 -7.57 7.21 5.70
C LEU A 178 -7.89 6.24 6.85
N ALA A 179 -7.41 6.57 8.05
CA ALA A 179 -7.76 5.84 9.26
C ALA A 179 -9.23 6.06 9.62
N ALA A 180 -9.83 5.10 10.35
CA ALA A 180 -11.19 5.28 10.85
C ALA A 180 -11.22 6.43 11.86
N PRO A 181 -12.26 7.29 11.83
CA PRO A 181 -12.36 8.41 12.77
C PRO A 181 -12.41 7.89 14.20
N THR A 182 -11.44 8.29 15.02
CA THR A 182 -11.45 8.04 16.46
C THR A 182 -12.31 9.10 17.16
N THR A 183 -13.01 8.70 18.23
CA THR A 183 -13.85 9.59 19.05
C THR A 183 -13.05 10.50 19.99
N GLU A 184 -11.72 10.42 19.98
CA GLU A 184 -10.86 11.32 20.75
C GLU A 184 -10.78 12.69 20.07
N GLU A 185 -10.72 13.75 20.86
CA GLU A 185 -10.51 15.13 20.38
C GLU A 185 -9.16 15.23 19.66
N ALA A 186 -9.15 14.93 18.37
CA ALA A 186 -7.99 15.13 17.52
C ALA A 186 -7.69 16.64 17.50
N GLY A 187 -6.51 17.02 18.00
CA GLY A 187 -6.06 18.41 17.98
C GLY A 187 -6.11 19.00 16.58
N SER A 188 -6.18 20.33 16.48
CA SER A 188 -6.20 21.02 15.19
C SER A 188 -4.91 20.74 14.42
N LEU A 189 -4.99 19.93 13.37
CA LEU A 189 -3.86 19.60 12.52
C LEU A 189 -3.65 20.72 11.49
N GLN A 190 -2.49 21.36 11.51
CA GLN A 190 -2.12 22.36 10.51
C GLN A 190 -1.34 21.68 9.38
N LEU A 191 -2.01 21.45 8.26
CA LEU A 191 -1.39 20.92 7.05
C LEU A 191 -1.13 22.06 6.06
N THR A 192 0.03 21.99 5.41
CA THR A 192 0.35 22.79 4.24
C THR A 192 -0.56 22.43 3.05
N PRO A 193 -0.69 23.30 2.03
CA PRO A 193 -1.48 22.98 0.85
C PRO A 193 -1.04 21.71 0.12
N PHE A 194 0.27 21.40 0.14
CA PHE A 194 0.79 20.17 -0.45
C PHE A 194 0.38 18.94 0.37
N GLU A 195 0.50 18.99 1.69
CA GLU A 195 0.11 17.87 2.56
C GLU A 195 -1.40 17.58 2.49
N TRP A 196 -2.22 18.63 2.39
CA TRP A 196 -3.66 18.48 2.12
C TRP A 196 -3.95 17.74 0.81
N ARG A 197 -3.20 18.05 -0.25
CA ARG A 197 -3.34 17.37 -1.55
C ARG A 197 -2.93 15.90 -1.47
N VAL A 198 -1.84 15.60 -0.75
CA VAL A 198 -1.42 14.21 -0.50
C VAL A 198 -2.47 13.46 0.30
N LEU A 199 -2.98 14.04 1.39
CA LEU A 199 -4.04 13.44 2.21
C LEU A 199 -5.32 13.17 1.41
N ALA A 200 -5.71 14.12 0.55
CA ALA A 200 -6.88 13.96 -0.33
C ALA A 200 -6.70 12.87 -1.40
N ALA A 201 -5.46 12.55 -1.77
CA ALA A 201 -5.13 11.48 -2.71
C ALA A 201 -5.03 10.09 -2.03
N CYS A 202 -5.13 10.00 -0.70
CA CYS A 202 -5.13 8.74 0.05
C CYS A 202 -6.48 8.00 -0.08
N ASP A 203 -6.76 7.47 -1.26
CA ASP A 203 -7.99 6.76 -1.59
C ASP A 203 -7.97 5.26 -1.23
N GLY A 204 -6.81 4.74 -0.79
CA GLY A 204 -6.61 3.31 -0.54
C GLY A 204 -6.41 2.47 -1.80
N VAL A 205 -6.15 3.11 -2.95
CA VAL A 205 -5.91 2.45 -4.25
C VAL A 205 -4.56 2.85 -4.82
N LEU A 206 -4.26 4.16 -4.88
CA LEU A 206 -2.99 4.64 -5.41
C LEU A 206 -1.85 4.30 -4.45
N ASP A 207 -0.73 3.82 -4.98
CA ASP A 207 0.50 3.68 -4.20
C ASP A 207 1.26 5.02 -4.11
N VAL A 208 2.33 5.06 -3.31
CA VAL A 208 3.14 6.29 -3.13
C VAL A 208 3.60 6.86 -4.48
N ARG A 209 4.00 6.01 -5.44
CA ARG A 209 4.42 6.46 -6.79
C ARG A 209 3.27 7.03 -7.59
N GLY A 210 2.10 6.42 -7.52
CA GLY A 210 0.88 6.87 -8.16
C GLY A 210 0.47 8.24 -7.64
N ILE A 211 0.52 8.44 -6.33
CA ILE A 211 0.24 9.74 -5.70
C ILE A 211 1.26 10.78 -6.14
N ALA A 212 2.57 10.48 -6.08
CA ALA A 212 3.63 11.38 -6.53
C ALA A 212 3.44 11.80 -8.00
N SER A 213 3.16 10.83 -8.87
CA SER A 213 2.90 11.07 -10.29
C SER A 213 1.66 11.94 -10.52
N SER A 214 0.56 11.68 -9.80
CA SER A 214 -0.69 12.43 -9.93
C SER A 214 -0.58 13.88 -9.44
N LEU A 215 0.21 14.11 -8.40
CA LEU A 215 0.39 15.43 -7.80
C LEU A 215 1.55 16.22 -8.40
N ALA A 216 2.31 15.60 -9.32
CA ALA A 216 3.57 16.11 -9.84
C ALA A 216 4.57 16.46 -8.73
N GLY A 217 4.55 15.67 -7.65
CA GLY A 217 5.48 15.79 -6.54
C GLY A 217 6.64 14.79 -6.67
N SER A 218 7.67 14.96 -5.86
CA SER A 218 8.74 13.97 -5.75
C SER A 218 8.28 12.77 -4.91
N ASP A 219 8.74 11.56 -5.24
CA ASP A 219 8.50 10.35 -4.44
C ASP A 219 8.90 10.58 -2.96
N PHE A 220 9.98 11.33 -2.75
CA PHE A 220 10.48 11.66 -1.42
C PHE A 220 9.52 12.53 -0.63
N ASP A 221 9.03 13.63 -1.22
CA ASP A 221 8.14 14.55 -0.53
C ASP A 221 6.80 13.89 -0.18
N VAL A 222 6.26 13.08 -1.10
CA VAL A 222 5.04 12.31 -0.83
C VAL A 222 5.28 11.29 0.27
N ALA A 223 6.34 10.48 0.20
CA ALA A 223 6.65 9.49 1.24
C ALA A 223 6.86 10.14 2.61
N ARG A 224 7.54 11.31 2.67
CA ARG A 224 7.74 12.09 3.90
C ARG A 224 6.43 12.58 4.49
N THR A 225 5.54 13.13 3.65
CA THR A 225 4.20 13.55 4.10
C THR A 225 3.39 12.36 4.62
N LEU A 226 3.38 11.24 3.89
CA LEU A 226 2.67 10.03 4.32
C LEU A 226 3.21 9.47 5.63
N PHE A 227 4.54 9.47 5.81
CA PHE A 227 5.17 9.10 7.08
C PHE A 227 4.65 9.95 8.26
N GLY A 228 4.58 11.28 8.08
CA GLY A 228 4.06 12.19 9.10
C GLY A 228 2.58 11.95 9.42
N LEU A 229 1.76 11.74 8.39
CA LEU A 229 0.33 11.45 8.53
C LEU A 229 0.06 10.10 9.21
N ASP A 230 0.85 9.06 8.90
CA ASP A 230 0.75 7.73 9.50
C ASP A 230 1.23 7.75 10.97
N ALA A 231 2.31 8.49 11.25
CA ALA A 231 2.78 8.72 12.62
C ALA A 231 1.75 9.48 13.48
N ALA A 232 0.97 10.37 12.86
CA ALA A 232 -0.14 11.08 13.51
C ALA A 232 -1.44 10.26 13.58
N GLY A 233 -1.47 9.04 13.02
CA GLY A 233 -2.64 8.15 13.04
C GLY A 233 -3.79 8.58 12.12
N ILE A 234 -3.55 9.49 11.18
CA ILE A 234 -4.56 10.02 10.25
C ILE A 234 -4.75 9.07 9.07
N ILE A 235 -3.68 8.41 8.67
CA ILE A 235 -3.68 7.40 7.61
C ILE A 235 -3.07 6.10 8.14
N LEU A 236 -3.31 5.04 7.39
CA LEU A 236 -2.69 3.74 7.55
C LEU A 236 -1.98 3.40 6.24
N LEU A 237 -0.70 3.07 6.32
CA LEU A 237 0.08 2.58 5.18
C LEU A 237 -0.01 1.05 5.08
N GLN A 238 -0.54 0.56 3.95
CA GLN A 238 -0.74 -0.87 3.72
C GLN A 238 0.13 -1.36 2.56
N ASP A 239 0.76 -2.52 2.72
CA ASP A 239 1.47 -3.16 1.62
C ASP A 239 0.47 -3.90 0.72
N PRO A 240 0.38 -3.61 -0.59
CA PRO A 240 -0.48 -4.36 -1.49
C PRO A 240 -0.19 -5.86 -1.51
N ALA A 241 1.03 -6.32 -1.19
CA ALA A 241 1.33 -7.73 -0.98
C ALA A 241 0.57 -8.33 0.22
N THR A 242 0.42 -7.56 1.31
CA THR A 242 -0.43 -7.95 2.45
C THR A 242 -1.92 -7.85 2.15
N LEU A 243 -2.34 -6.90 1.29
CA LEU A 243 -3.73 -6.77 0.83
C LEU A 243 -4.13 -7.92 -0.12
N THR A 244 -3.20 -8.37 -0.97
CA THR A 244 -3.38 -9.52 -1.87
C THR A 244 -3.22 -10.86 -1.17
N ALA A 245 -2.42 -10.97 -0.10
CA ALA A 245 -2.41 -12.15 0.77
C ALA A 245 -3.74 -12.32 1.53
N ALA A 246 -4.42 -11.22 1.87
CA ALA A 246 -5.80 -11.23 2.38
C ALA A 246 -6.86 -11.41 1.26
N ALA A 247 -6.44 -11.37 -0.01
CA ALA A 247 -7.29 -11.48 -1.20
C ALA A 247 -6.72 -12.48 -2.24
N ALA A 248 -6.30 -13.67 -1.78
CA ALA A 248 -6.25 -14.85 -2.63
C ALA A 248 -7.66 -15.04 -3.26
N PRO A 249 -7.79 -15.60 -4.48
CA PRO A 249 -8.99 -15.47 -5.28
C PRO A 249 -10.20 -15.90 -4.46
N ARG A 250 -11.17 -15.00 -4.27
CA ARG A 250 -12.47 -15.34 -3.70
C ARG A 250 -13.07 -16.43 -4.59
N GLN A 251 -12.81 -17.69 -4.27
CA GLN A 251 -13.83 -18.69 -4.45
C GLN A 251 -14.98 -18.20 -3.57
N ASP A 252 -16.13 -17.92 -4.20
CA ASP A 252 -17.33 -17.54 -3.46
C ASP A 252 -17.52 -18.50 -2.29
N ALA A 253 -17.90 -18.00 -1.10
CA ALA A 253 -18.17 -18.84 0.07
C ALA A 253 -19.03 -20.06 -0.32
N THR A 254 -20.01 -19.83 -1.20
CA THR A 254 -20.87 -20.86 -1.81
C THR A 254 -20.10 -21.94 -2.57
N ALA A 255 -19.09 -21.59 -3.36
CA ALA A 255 -18.27 -22.53 -4.13
C ALA A 255 -17.35 -23.36 -3.21
N LEU A 256 -16.73 -22.72 -2.22
CA LEU A 256 -15.93 -23.39 -1.20
C LEU A 256 -16.77 -24.35 -0.36
N LEU A 257 -17.96 -23.93 0.06
CA LEU A 257 -18.91 -24.76 0.78
C LEU A 257 -19.34 -25.96 -0.07
N ALA A 258 -19.68 -25.76 -1.35
CA ALA A 258 -20.02 -26.86 -2.26
C ALA A 258 -18.86 -27.85 -2.44
N GLN A 259 -17.62 -27.36 -2.46
CA GLN A 259 -16.41 -28.19 -2.50
C GLN A 259 -16.23 -28.98 -1.21
N ALA A 260 -16.33 -28.33 -0.04
CA ALA A 260 -16.22 -28.98 1.26
C ALA A 260 -17.30 -30.06 1.46
N GLU A 261 -18.53 -29.77 1.03
CA GLU A 261 -19.61 -30.77 1.03
C GLU A 261 -19.36 -31.93 0.07
N SER A 262 -18.71 -31.68 -1.07
CA SER A 262 -18.29 -32.75 -1.98
C SER A 262 -17.26 -33.67 -1.33
N TYR A 263 -16.31 -33.14 -0.55
CA TYR A 263 -15.35 -33.95 0.20
C TYR A 263 -16.06 -34.80 1.28
N LEU A 264 -17.02 -34.22 2.01
CA LEU A 264 -17.84 -34.98 2.96
C LEU A 264 -18.61 -36.13 2.28
N ARG A 265 -19.23 -35.88 1.11
CA ARG A 265 -19.93 -36.92 0.35
C ARG A 265 -19.01 -38.05 -0.12
N ARG A 266 -17.72 -37.76 -0.33
CA ARG A 266 -16.70 -38.74 -0.74
C ARG A 266 -16.07 -39.49 0.44
N GLY A 267 -16.45 -39.15 1.68
CA GLY A 267 -15.87 -39.76 2.88
C GLY A 267 -14.49 -39.22 3.25
N ASP A 268 -14.14 -38.01 2.80
CA ASP A 268 -12.89 -37.33 3.15
C ASP A 268 -13.17 -36.12 4.08
N PRO A 269 -13.38 -36.36 5.39
CA PRO A 269 -13.68 -35.28 6.34
C PRO A 269 -12.48 -34.37 6.62
N ALA A 270 -11.25 -34.84 6.41
CA ALA A 270 -10.06 -34.04 6.63
C ALA A 270 -9.93 -32.94 5.56
N ALA A 271 -10.10 -33.30 4.28
CA ALA A 271 -10.12 -32.33 3.19
C ALA A 271 -11.32 -31.38 3.30
N ALA A 272 -12.49 -31.89 3.69
CA ALA A 272 -13.67 -31.05 3.93
C ALA A 272 -13.42 -29.99 5.02
N ARG A 273 -12.78 -30.38 6.13
CA ARG A 273 -12.42 -29.47 7.22
C ARG A 273 -11.47 -28.38 6.74
N THR A 274 -10.41 -28.73 6.02
CA THR A 274 -9.45 -27.72 5.52
C THR A 274 -10.12 -26.66 4.65
N VAL A 275 -11.07 -27.06 3.79
CA VAL A 275 -11.84 -26.11 2.97
C VAL A 275 -12.86 -25.33 3.81
N ALA A 276 -13.49 -25.95 4.81
CA ALA A 276 -14.44 -25.27 5.68
C ALA A 276 -13.77 -24.26 6.62
N ASP A 277 -12.57 -24.54 7.11
CA ASP A 277 -11.77 -23.63 7.93
C ASP A 277 -11.38 -22.36 7.15
N SER A 278 -11.10 -22.48 5.85
CA SER A 278 -10.85 -21.31 5.01
C SER A 278 -12.12 -20.48 4.78
N VAL A 279 -13.30 -21.10 4.70
CA VAL A 279 -14.59 -20.39 4.68
C VAL A 279 -14.81 -19.64 5.97
N VAL A 280 -14.60 -20.27 7.13
CA VAL A 280 -14.77 -19.63 8.44
C VAL A 280 -13.78 -18.47 8.63
N ALA A 281 -12.54 -18.60 8.16
CA ALA A 281 -11.56 -17.53 8.21
C ALA A 281 -11.92 -16.33 7.31
N GLY A 282 -12.50 -16.59 6.12
CA GLY A 282 -12.90 -15.55 5.18
C GLY A 282 -14.29 -14.94 5.42
N PHE A 283 -15.20 -15.73 6.00
CA PHE A 283 -16.62 -15.41 6.20
C PHE A 283 -17.07 -15.89 7.59
N PRO A 284 -16.59 -15.26 8.68
CA PRO A 284 -16.84 -15.72 10.05
C PRO A 284 -18.33 -15.71 10.45
N ASP A 285 -19.14 -14.90 9.77
CA ASP A 285 -20.58 -14.75 10.02
C ASP A 285 -21.46 -15.70 9.16
N ASP A 286 -20.88 -16.54 8.30
CA ASP A 286 -21.66 -17.52 7.52
C ASP A 286 -21.92 -18.81 8.34
N PRO A 287 -23.17 -19.10 8.74
CA PRO A 287 -23.49 -20.29 9.55
C PRO A 287 -23.15 -21.61 8.86
N ARG A 288 -23.10 -21.63 7.52
CA ARG A 288 -22.82 -22.85 6.74
C ARG A 288 -21.37 -23.29 6.85
N GLY A 289 -20.43 -22.34 6.98
CA GLY A 289 -19.01 -22.65 7.20
C GLY A 289 -18.82 -23.44 8.49
N HIS A 290 -19.36 -22.91 9.59
CA HIS A 290 -19.34 -23.53 10.91
C HIS A 290 -20.05 -24.88 10.94
N LEU A 291 -21.18 -25.01 10.23
CA LEU A 291 -21.89 -26.28 10.07
C LEU A 291 -21.01 -27.35 9.41
N VAL A 292 -20.28 -27.02 8.34
CA VAL A 292 -19.42 -27.98 7.64
C VAL A 292 -18.20 -28.38 8.48
N VAL A 293 -17.61 -27.44 9.24
CA VAL A 293 -16.57 -27.77 10.24
C VAL A 293 -17.09 -28.77 11.26
N GLY A 294 -18.26 -28.49 11.86
CA GLY A 294 -18.90 -29.38 12.83
C GLY A 294 -19.19 -30.78 12.28
N ARG A 295 -19.73 -30.85 11.05
CA ARG A 295 -19.97 -32.13 10.34
C ARG A 295 -18.69 -32.91 10.07
N SER A 296 -17.61 -32.22 9.70
CA SER A 296 -16.32 -32.85 9.43
C SER A 296 -15.72 -33.47 10.69
N HIS A 297 -15.83 -32.80 11.84
CA HIS A 297 -15.41 -33.36 13.12
C HIS A 297 -16.30 -34.52 13.58
N LEU A 298 -17.62 -34.43 13.41
CA LEU A 298 -18.54 -35.53 13.72
C LEU A 298 -18.26 -36.79 12.90
N ALA A 299 -17.93 -36.65 11.62
CA ALA A 299 -17.53 -37.77 10.77
C ALA A 299 -16.29 -38.50 11.29
N GLU A 300 -15.39 -37.79 11.98
CA GLU A 300 -14.21 -38.34 12.65
C GLU A 300 -14.49 -38.74 14.12
N ARG A 301 -15.73 -38.64 14.61
CA ARG A 301 -16.14 -38.84 16.02
C ARG A 301 -15.44 -37.91 17.02
N ARG A 302 -14.98 -36.75 16.55
CA ARG A 302 -14.34 -35.71 17.36
C ARG A 302 -15.37 -34.77 17.95
N TYR A 303 -16.13 -35.29 18.93
CA TYR A 303 -17.29 -34.58 19.49
C TYR A 303 -16.90 -33.29 20.22
N ALA A 304 -15.73 -33.26 20.87
CA ALA A 304 -15.24 -32.09 21.62
C ALA A 304 -14.93 -30.91 20.70
N GLU A 305 -14.42 -31.17 19.50
CA GLU A 305 -14.13 -30.16 18.50
C GLU A 305 -15.34 -29.81 17.63
N ALA A 306 -16.30 -30.73 17.47
CA ALA A 306 -17.53 -30.47 16.74
C ALA A 306 -18.48 -29.49 17.45
N GLU A 307 -18.61 -29.61 18.79
CA GLU A 307 -19.56 -28.83 19.58
C GLU A 307 -19.40 -27.30 19.44
N PRO A 308 -18.22 -26.69 19.56
CA PRO A 308 -18.08 -25.23 19.45
C PRO A 308 -18.44 -24.71 18.06
N ALA A 309 -18.09 -25.45 17.00
CA ALA A 309 -18.44 -25.08 15.63
C ALA A 309 -19.96 -25.15 15.40
N LEU A 310 -20.62 -26.20 15.89
CA LEU A 310 -22.07 -26.35 15.79
C LEU A 310 -22.81 -25.32 16.65
N HIS A 311 -22.29 -25.00 17.83
CA HIS A 311 -22.80 -23.93 18.68
C HIS A 311 -22.73 -22.57 17.97
N GLN A 312 -21.61 -22.27 17.31
CA GLN A 312 -21.46 -21.07 16.49
C GLN A 312 -22.49 -21.02 15.34
N ALA A 313 -22.70 -22.14 14.64
CA ALA A 313 -23.69 -22.22 13.55
C ALA A 313 -25.12 -21.93 14.04
N VAL A 314 -25.51 -22.50 15.19
CA VAL A 314 -26.82 -22.24 15.82
C VAL A 314 -26.93 -20.81 16.34
N ARG A 315 -25.85 -20.22 16.86
CA ARG A 315 -25.86 -18.82 17.31
C ARG A 315 -26.07 -17.85 16.16
N LEU A 316 -25.46 -18.12 15.00
CA LEU A 316 -25.62 -17.32 13.79
C LEU A 316 -26.99 -17.53 13.14
N GLN A 317 -27.51 -18.76 13.15
CA GLN A 317 -28.82 -19.10 12.61
C GLN A 317 -29.59 -20.05 13.57
N PRO A 318 -30.43 -19.52 14.47
CA PRO A 318 -31.11 -20.31 15.51
C PRO A 318 -32.16 -21.31 15.00
N ASP A 319 -32.66 -21.13 13.78
CA ASP A 319 -33.65 -22.00 13.14
C ASP A 319 -33.03 -23.06 12.22
N LEU A 320 -31.69 -23.17 12.19
CA LEU A 320 -30.97 -24.14 11.36
C LEU A 320 -31.11 -25.57 11.91
N ALA A 321 -32.19 -26.25 11.49
CA ALA A 321 -32.57 -27.59 11.95
C ALA A 321 -31.41 -28.60 11.91
N VAL A 322 -30.63 -28.63 10.84
CA VAL A 322 -29.48 -29.55 10.71
C VAL A 322 -28.38 -29.27 11.74
N ALA A 323 -28.12 -28.01 12.08
CA ALA A 323 -27.11 -27.65 13.08
C ALA A 323 -27.57 -28.06 14.49
N LEU A 324 -28.84 -27.82 14.84
CA LEU A 324 -29.42 -28.24 16.12
C LEU A 324 -29.36 -29.76 16.32
N ARG A 325 -29.70 -30.54 15.29
CA ARG A 325 -29.64 -32.00 15.33
C ARG A 325 -28.22 -32.51 15.55
N LEU A 326 -27.25 -31.97 14.79
CA LEU A 326 -25.85 -32.37 14.90
C LEU A 326 -25.21 -31.90 16.21
N GLN A 327 -25.63 -30.74 16.72
CA GLN A 327 -25.19 -30.25 18.03
C GLN A 327 -25.68 -31.18 19.15
N ALA A 328 -26.94 -31.64 19.09
CA ALA A 328 -27.46 -32.63 20.02
C ALA A 328 -26.66 -33.94 19.96
N GLU A 329 -26.33 -34.42 18.76
CA GLU A 329 -25.47 -35.60 18.57
C GLU A 329 -24.08 -35.43 19.20
N ALA A 330 -23.43 -34.29 18.96
CA ALA A 330 -22.13 -33.97 19.57
C ALA A 330 -22.20 -33.95 21.10
N ARG A 331 -23.24 -33.33 21.66
CA ARG A 331 -23.46 -33.22 23.11
C ARG A 331 -23.76 -34.56 23.76
N VAL A 332 -24.54 -35.43 23.10
CA VAL A 332 -24.74 -36.83 23.54
C VAL A 332 -23.42 -37.58 23.55
N GLY A 333 -22.59 -37.44 22.50
CA GLY A 333 -21.25 -38.03 22.44
C GLY A 333 -20.30 -37.56 23.54
N LEU A 334 -20.53 -36.35 24.08
CA LEU A 334 -19.80 -35.77 25.21
C LEU A 334 -20.44 -36.05 26.58
N ALA A 335 -21.53 -36.83 26.65
CA ALA A 335 -22.34 -37.07 27.84
C ALA A 335 -22.91 -35.78 28.49
N ARG A 336 -23.06 -34.70 27.71
CA ARG A 336 -23.69 -33.42 28.12
C ARG A 336 -25.20 -33.50 27.88
N PHE A 337 -25.89 -34.37 28.62
CA PHE A 337 -27.28 -34.73 28.34
C PHE A 337 -28.28 -33.58 28.52
N ASP A 338 -28.09 -32.70 29.51
CA ASP A 338 -28.96 -31.54 29.72
C ASP A 338 -28.89 -30.55 28.54
N GLU A 339 -27.68 -30.26 28.05
CA GLU A 339 -27.48 -29.41 26.87
C GLU A 339 -27.97 -30.06 25.58
N ALA A 340 -27.87 -31.39 25.48
CA ALA A 340 -28.42 -32.14 24.36
C ALA A 340 -29.95 -32.06 24.32
N LEU A 341 -30.63 -32.15 25.48
CA LEU A 341 -32.09 -31.99 25.56
C LEU A 341 -32.54 -30.63 25.07
N GLN A 342 -31.85 -29.55 25.47
CA GLN A 342 -32.16 -28.20 25.00
C GLN A 342 -32.09 -28.10 23.46
N SER A 343 -31.04 -28.64 22.84
CA SER A 343 -30.90 -28.65 21.39
C SER A 343 -32.02 -29.47 20.70
N LEU A 344 -32.44 -30.59 21.30
CA LEU A 344 -33.51 -31.45 20.76
C LEU A 344 -34.89 -30.80 20.91
N GLU A 345 -35.19 -30.16 22.04
CA GLU A 345 -36.43 -29.41 22.27
C GLU A 345 -36.55 -28.22 21.32
N GLN A 346 -35.44 -27.49 21.11
CA GLN A 346 -35.38 -26.42 20.11
C GLN A 346 -35.63 -26.96 18.70
N TRP A 347 -35.06 -28.11 18.34
CA TRP A 347 -35.33 -28.75 17.04
C TRP A 347 -36.79 -29.19 16.87
N LEU A 348 -37.41 -29.71 17.94
CA LEU A 348 -38.80 -30.17 17.92
C LEU A 348 -39.80 -29.01 17.81
N SER A 349 -39.45 -27.83 18.36
CA SER A 349 -40.29 -26.63 18.36
C SER A 349 -40.23 -25.77 17.09
N LEU A 350 -39.38 -26.10 16.11
CA LEU A 350 -39.25 -25.31 14.87
C LEU A 350 -40.56 -25.25 14.06
N PRO A 351 -41.07 -24.06 13.70
CA PRO A 351 -42.31 -23.88 12.94
C PRO A 351 -42.08 -24.13 11.44
N GLY A 352 -41.92 -25.40 11.09
CA GLY A 352 -41.67 -25.84 9.71
C GLY A 352 -40.21 -26.24 9.51
N ARG A 353 -39.97 -27.53 9.28
CA ARG A 353 -38.65 -28.10 9.01
C ARG A 353 -38.50 -28.38 7.51
N PRO A 354 -37.28 -28.32 6.95
CA PRO A 354 -37.03 -28.84 5.61
C PRO A 354 -37.47 -30.31 5.50
N VAL A 355 -37.96 -30.73 4.33
CA VAL A 355 -38.41 -32.12 4.08
C VAL A 355 -37.33 -33.15 4.42
N ASP A 356 -36.06 -32.82 4.16
CA ASP A 356 -34.90 -33.66 4.48
C ASP A 356 -34.63 -33.81 5.99
N GLU A 357 -35.14 -32.91 6.82
CA GLU A 357 -35.03 -32.98 8.28
C GLU A 357 -36.27 -33.62 8.91
N ASP A 358 -37.46 -33.52 8.29
CA ASP A 358 -38.67 -34.19 8.79
C ASP A 358 -38.55 -35.72 8.83
N ARG A 359 -37.76 -36.32 7.92
CA ARG A 359 -37.46 -37.77 7.98
C ARG A 359 -36.76 -38.18 9.29
N HIS A 360 -36.11 -37.25 9.98
CA HIS A 360 -35.41 -37.49 11.24
C HIS A 360 -36.31 -37.35 12.48
N LEU A 361 -37.56 -36.89 12.34
CA LEU A 361 -38.48 -36.65 13.46
C LEU A 361 -38.66 -37.87 14.36
N ALA A 362 -38.91 -39.05 13.79
CA ALA A 362 -39.10 -40.28 14.56
C ALA A 362 -37.82 -40.74 15.28
N ALA A 363 -36.64 -40.44 14.73
CA ALA A 363 -35.36 -40.75 15.37
C ALA A 363 -35.05 -39.77 16.51
N ILE A 364 -35.30 -38.48 16.28
CA ILE A 364 -35.08 -37.42 17.26
C ILE A 364 -36.03 -37.53 18.44
N THR A 365 -37.31 -37.86 18.21
CA THR A 365 -38.28 -38.07 19.29
C THR A 365 -37.83 -39.20 20.21
N ARG A 366 -37.35 -40.31 19.63
CA ARG A 366 -36.77 -41.44 20.39
C ARG A 366 -35.49 -41.05 21.13
N LEU A 367 -34.60 -40.31 20.46
CA LEU A 367 -33.36 -39.83 21.08
C LEU A 367 -33.66 -38.89 22.26
N HIS A 368 -34.61 -37.97 22.10
CA HIS A 368 -35.07 -37.07 23.15
C HIS A 368 -35.59 -37.84 24.36
N GLU A 369 -36.45 -38.84 24.16
CA GLU A 369 -36.94 -39.68 25.26
C GLU A 369 -35.81 -40.46 25.94
N ALA A 370 -34.91 -41.06 25.16
CA ALA A 370 -33.77 -41.82 25.70
C ALA A 370 -32.81 -40.92 26.51
N VAL A 371 -32.45 -39.75 25.97
CA VAL A 371 -31.59 -38.78 26.65
C VAL A 371 -32.25 -38.25 27.92
N ARG A 372 -33.57 -38.02 27.90
CA ARG A 372 -34.35 -37.58 29.07
C ARG A 372 -34.29 -38.62 30.19
N VAL A 373 -34.56 -39.89 29.88
CA VAL A 373 -34.48 -40.98 30.86
C VAL A 373 -33.06 -41.10 31.42
N VAL A 374 -32.03 -41.03 30.58
CA VAL A 374 -30.62 -41.10 31.03
C VAL A 374 -30.27 -39.91 31.93
N ALA A 375 -30.64 -38.68 31.55
CA ALA A 375 -30.39 -37.49 32.35
C ALA A 375 -31.10 -37.55 33.72
N GLU A 376 -32.35 -38.03 33.76
CA GLU A 376 -33.11 -38.22 35.00
C GLU A 376 -32.48 -39.29 35.89
N THR A 377 -32.07 -40.44 35.34
CA THR A 377 -31.43 -41.52 36.12
C THR A 377 -30.08 -41.11 36.72
N LEU A 378 -29.27 -40.34 35.98
CA LEU A 378 -27.98 -39.83 36.46
C LEU A 378 -28.13 -38.76 37.55
N LYS A 379 -29.24 -38.02 37.58
CA LYS A 379 -29.57 -37.06 38.65
C LYS A 379 -30.02 -37.73 39.96
N VAL A 380 -30.48 -38.99 39.88
CA VAL A 380 -31.02 -39.76 41.02
C VAL A 380 -29.97 -40.73 41.60
N ALA A 381 -28.84 -40.92 40.94
CA ALA A 381 -27.72 -41.70 41.48
C ALA A 381 -26.97 -40.90 42.58
N PRO A 382 -26.84 -41.43 43.82
CA PRO A 382 -26.25 -40.74 44.96
C PRO A 382 -24.74 -40.52 44.85
#